data_AF-A0A961WFY0-F1
#
_entry.id   AF-A0A961WFY0-F1
#
_cell.length_a   1.000
_cell.length_b   1.000
_cell.length_c   1.000
_cell.angle_alpha   90.00
_cell.angle_beta   90.00
_cell.angle_gamma   90.00
#
_symmetry.space_group_name_H-M   'P 1'
#
loop_
_entity.id
_entity.type
_entity.pdbx_description
1 polymer ?
#
loop_
_entity_poly.entity_id
_entity_poly.type
_entity_poly.pdbx_seq_one_letter_code
_entity_poly.pdbx_strand_id
1 'polypeptide(L)'
;DQKDLFLGAIAKPYGMVLVTGPTGSGKTVSLYTALNILNTEGRNISTVEDPVEIRVPGINQVQQNAKRGMTFAAALRSFLRQDPDVIMVGEIRDLETAEIAVKAAQTGHMVLSTLHTNDAPQTISRLMNMGIAPFNITSSVTLVIAQRLARRLHDCKKPITLPENALIAEGWTAEEAKELHLFEAGGCGSCNEGYKGRVG
;
A
#
# COMPACT_ATOMS: atom_id res chain seq x y z
N ASP A 1 14.46 -3.34 8.61
CA ASP A 1 14.51 -2.06 7.86
C ASP A 1 13.14 -1.64 7.31
N GLN A 2 12.68 -2.13 6.14
CA GLN A 2 11.41 -1.67 5.54
C GLN A 2 10.17 -1.96 6.39
N LYS A 3 10.11 -3.16 7.00
CA LYS A 3 9.06 -3.52 7.94
C LYS A 3 9.00 -2.55 9.12
N ASP A 4 10.15 -2.14 9.65
CA ASP A 4 10.23 -1.26 10.81
C ASP A 4 9.82 0.17 10.45
N LEU A 5 10.15 0.64 9.24
CA LEU A 5 9.65 1.91 8.70
C LEU A 5 8.12 1.90 8.59
N PHE A 6 7.54 0.81 8.10
CA PHE A 6 6.09 0.65 8.02
C PHE A 6 5.42 0.63 9.39
N LEU A 7 5.90 -0.23 10.30
CA LEU A 7 5.36 -0.33 11.66
C LEU A 7 5.52 1.00 12.42
N GLY A 8 6.67 1.66 12.28
CA GLY A 8 6.92 2.96 12.87
C GLY A 8 6.01 4.05 12.31
N ALA A 9 5.70 4.02 11.01
CA ALA A 9 4.80 4.99 10.38
C ALA A 9 3.35 4.83 10.85
N ILE A 10 2.81 3.60 10.86
CA ILE A 10 1.42 3.36 11.27
C ILE A 10 1.21 3.51 12.78
N ALA A 11 2.27 3.37 13.58
CA ALA A 11 2.21 3.56 15.03
C ALA A 11 2.20 5.04 15.46
N LYS A 12 2.48 5.98 14.54
CA LYS A 12 2.39 7.41 14.86
C LYS A 12 0.94 7.78 15.23
N PRO A 13 0.75 8.77 16.12
CA PRO A 13 -0.60 9.21 16.51
C PRO A 13 -1.41 9.74 15.33
N TYR A 14 -0.74 10.34 14.34
CA TYR A 14 -1.37 10.87 13.15
C TYR A 14 -0.39 10.90 11.97
N GLY A 15 -0.93 11.16 10.78
CA GLY A 15 -0.17 11.23 9.54
C GLY A 15 -0.84 10.41 8.44
N MET A 16 -0.25 10.42 7.26
CA MET A 16 -0.76 9.70 6.10
C MET A 16 0.24 8.65 5.60
N VAL A 17 -0.24 7.41 5.45
CA VAL A 17 0.50 6.31 4.83
C VAL A 17 -0.17 5.95 3.51
N LEU A 18 0.60 6.03 2.42
CA LEU A 18 0.13 5.77 1.06
C LEU A 18 0.73 4.47 0.54
N VAL A 19 -0.11 3.52 0.17
CA VAL A 19 0.31 2.28 -0.47
C VAL A 19 -0.01 2.34 -1.96
N THR A 20 1.00 2.20 -2.81
CA THR A 20 0.88 2.42 -4.26
C THR A 20 1.35 1.22 -5.07
N GLY A 21 0.96 1.21 -6.34
CA GLY A 21 1.24 0.15 -7.28
C GLY A 21 0.05 -0.20 -8.18
N PRO A 22 0.27 -1.04 -9.20
CA PRO A 22 -0.78 -1.45 -10.13
C PRO A 22 -1.86 -2.31 -9.48
N THR A 23 -2.93 -2.59 -10.20
CA THR A 23 -3.94 -3.57 -9.77
C THR A 23 -3.28 -4.94 -9.55
N GLY A 24 -3.68 -5.64 -8.50
CA GLY A 24 -3.11 -6.95 -8.16
C GLY A 24 -1.73 -6.91 -7.50
N SER A 25 -1.19 -5.73 -7.15
CA SER A 25 0.09 -5.61 -6.44
C SER A 25 0.02 -5.86 -4.93
N GLY A 26 -1.16 -6.16 -4.39
CA GLY A 26 -1.32 -6.47 -2.96
C GLY A 26 -1.55 -5.25 -2.05
N LYS A 27 -1.85 -4.06 -2.59
CA LYS A 27 -2.11 -2.85 -1.80
C LYS A 27 -3.19 -3.05 -0.72
N THR A 28 -4.33 -3.63 -1.10
CA THR A 28 -5.42 -3.91 -0.16
C THR A 28 -4.96 -4.82 0.97
N VAL A 29 -4.18 -5.87 0.66
CA VAL A 29 -3.63 -6.78 1.69
C VAL A 29 -2.74 -6.02 2.68
N SER A 30 -1.87 -5.13 2.19
CA SER A 30 -1.00 -4.31 3.05
C SER A 30 -1.81 -3.32 3.90
N LEU A 31 -2.87 -2.71 3.35
CA LEU A 31 -3.78 -1.85 4.10
C LEU A 31 -4.55 -2.62 5.19
N TYR A 32 -5.12 -3.77 4.86
CA TYR A 32 -5.82 -4.61 5.84
C TYR A 32 -4.86 -5.14 6.92
N THR A 33 -3.60 -5.37 6.58
CA THR A 33 -2.56 -5.71 7.56
C THR A 33 -2.33 -4.55 8.54
N ALA A 34 -2.20 -3.31 8.06
CA ALA A 34 -2.12 -2.13 8.92
C ALA A 34 -3.36 -2.01 9.81
N LEU A 35 -4.56 -2.14 9.22
CA LEU A 35 -5.82 -2.05 9.96
C LEU A 35 -5.90 -3.08 11.10
N ASN A 36 -5.55 -4.35 10.83
CA ASN A 36 -5.54 -5.39 11.86
C ASN A 36 -4.53 -5.12 12.98
N ILE A 37 -3.37 -4.54 12.66
CA ILE A 37 -2.38 -4.13 13.69
C ILE A 37 -2.93 -2.99 14.55
N LEU A 38 -3.64 -2.04 13.94
CA LEU A 38 -4.19 -0.86 14.62
C LEU A 38 -5.52 -1.13 15.33
N ASN A 39 -6.20 -2.24 15.02
CA ASN A 39 -7.50 -2.65 15.56
C ASN A 39 -7.37 -3.13 17.02
N THR A 40 -7.12 -2.19 17.91
CA THR A 40 -7.07 -2.40 19.35
C THR A 40 -8.27 -1.75 20.03
N GLU A 41 -8.63 -2.25 21.21
CA GLU A 41 -9.66 -1.62 22.03
C GLU A 41 -9.32 -0.13 22.27
N GLY A 42 -10.33 0.73 22.19
CA GLY A 42 -10.17 2.17 22.39
C GLY A 42 -9.76 2.96 21.14
N ARG A 43 -9.62 2.33 19.97
CA ARG A 43 -9.44 3.04 18.69
C ARG A 43 -10.68 2.94 17.81
N ASN A 44 -11.20 4.07 17.36
CA ASN A 44 -12.25 4.15 16.38
C ASN A 44 -11.67 4.14 14.96
N ILE A 45 -11.90 3.04 14.25
CA ILE A 45 -11.41 2.86 12.88
C ILE A 45 -12.60 2.91 11.91
N SER A 46 -12.52 3.80 10.92
CA SER A 46 -13.53 3.95 9.87
C SER A 46 -12.91 3.81 8.48
N THR A 47 -13.54 3.01 7.61
CA THR A 47 -13.05 2.78 6.24
C THR A 47 -14.12 3.12 5.21
N VAL A 48 -13.69 3.62 4.05
CA VAL A 48 -14.53 3.70 2.84
C VAL A 48 -13.89 2.94 1.69
N GLU A 49 -14.62 2.01 1.08
CA GLU A 49 -14.08 1.04 0.11
C GLU A 49 -15.02 0.84 -1.09
N ASP A 50 -14.50 0.41 -2.24
CA ASP A 50 -15.27 0.15 -3.47
C ASP A 50 -14.80 -1.14 -4.17
N PRO A 51 -15.39 -2.32 -3.84
CA PRO A 51 -16.27 -2.62 -2.71
C PRO A 51 -15.48 -2.95 -1.42
N VAL A 52 -16.19 -3.20 -0.33
CA VAL A 52 -15.57 -3.81 0.87
C VAL A 52 -15.23 -5.27 0.55
N GLU A 53 -13.93 -5.61 0.54
CA GLU A 53 -13.46 -6.96 0.17
C GLU A 53 -13.66 -7.98 1.30
N ILE A 54 -13.34 -7.60 2.54
CA ILE A 54 -13.38 -8.47 3.71
C ILE A 54 -14.00 -7.71 4.88
N ARG A 55 -14.96 -8.33 5.58
CA ARG A 55 -15.51 -7.76 6.81
C ARG A 55 -14.56 -8.00 7.99
N VAL A 56 -14.17 -6.92 8.67
CA VAL A 56 -13.27 -6.95 9.82
C VAL A 56 -14.04 -6.53 11.07
N PRO A 57 -14.24 -7.44 12.04
CA PRO A 57 -14.87 -7.08 13.31
C PRO A 57 -14.11 -5.97 14.03
N GLY A 58 -14.85 -5.03 14.62
CA GLY A 58 -14.28 -3.86 15.31
C GLY A 58 -14.02 -2.64 14.42
N ILE A 59 -14.15 -2.78 13.09
CA ILE A 59 -13.93 -1.68 12.14
C ILE A 59 -15.26 -1.23 11.51
N ASN A 60 -15.48 0.08 11.46
CA ASN A 60 -16.64 0.69 10.81
C ASN A 60 -16.39 0.80 9.29
N GLN A 61 -16.82 -0.20 8.53
CA GLN A 61 -16.60 -0.25 7.08
C GLN A 61 -17.80 0.26 6.28
N VAL A 62 -17.59 1.29 5.48
CA VAL A 62 -18.58 1.87 4.56
C VAL A 62 -18.23 1.48 3.13
N GLN A 63 -19.20 0.94 2.40
CA GLN A 63 -19.04 0.71 0.97
C GLN A 63 -19.49 1.94 0.19
N GLN A 64 -18.68 2.34 -0.80
CA GLN A 64 -19.01 3.40 -1.74
C GLN A 64 -20.30 3.06 -2.51
N ASN A 65 -21.15 4.06 -2.71
CA ASN A 65 -22.33 3.95 -3.55
C ASN A 65 -22.62 5.31 -4.21
N ALA A 66 -21.95 5.55 -5.35
CA ALA A 66 -22.11 6.79 -6.10
C ALA A 66 -23.57 7.07 -6.50
N LYS A 67 -24.36 6.03 -6.83
CA LYS A 67 -25.78 6.17 -7.20
C LYS A 67 -26.66 6.73 -6.07
N ARG A 68 -26.24 6.53 -4.82
CA ARG A 68 -26.91 7.05 -3.61
C ARG A 68 -26.17 8.23 -2.98
N GLY A 69 -25.17 8.80 -3.66
CA GLY A 69 -24.39 9.93 -3.17
C GLY A 69 -23.34 9.58 -2.10
N MET A 70 -23.10 8.30 -1.81
CA MET A 70 -22.07 7.87 -0.87
C MET A 70 -20.72 7.75 -1.61
N THR A 71 -20.09 8.87 -1.92
CA THR A 71 -18.75 8.92 -2.54
C THR A 71 -17.64 8.80 -1.49
N PHE A 72 -16.38 8.63 -1.93
CA PHE A 72 -15.22 8.70 -1.03
C PHE A 72 -15.20 10.00 -0.22
N ALA A 73 -15.24 11.16 -0.90
CA ALA A 73 -15.28 12.46 -0.24
C ALA A 73 -16.47 12.61 0.74
N ALA A 74 -17.65 12.11 0.40
CA ALA A 74 -18.82 12.16 1.30
C ALA A 74 -18.61 11.33 2.57
N ALA A 75 -18.09 10.10 2.43
CA ALA A 75 -17.78 9.23 3.56
C ALA A 75 -16.68 9.84 4.45
N LEU A 76 -15.59 10.34 3.86
CA LEU A 76 -14.50 11.00 4.60
C LEU A 76 -15.01 12.18 5.44
N ARG A 77 -15.86 13.04 4.87
CA ARG A 77 -16.48 14.14 5.62
C ARG A 77 -17.34 13.64 6.77
N SER A 78 -18.00 12.50 6.60
CA SER A 78 -18.79 11.89 7.67
C SER A 78 -17.90 11.37 8.79
N PHE A 79 -16.80 10.69 8.45
CA PHE A 79 -15.84 10.17 9.44
C PHE A 79 -15.28 11.27 10.32
N LEU A 80 -14.97 12.46 9.80
CA LEU A 80 -14.49 13.58 10.59
C LEU A 80 -15.48 14.09 11.67
N ARG A 81 -16.74 13.62 11.67
CA ARG A 81 -17.73 13.90 12.72
C ARG A 81 -18.02 12.69 13.61
N GLN A 82 -17.30 11.59 13.42
CA GLN A 82 -17.49 10.34 14.14
C GLN A 82 -16.42 10.11 15.21
N ASP A 83 -15.58 11.12 15.51
CA ASP A 83 -14.44 10.99 16.43
C ASP A 83 -13.52 9.81 16.05
N PRO A 84 -12.99 9.76 14.81
CA PRO A 84 -12.16 8.64 14.36
C PRO A 84 -10.73 8.79 14.88
N ASP A 85 -10.04 7.68 15.13
CA ASP A 85 -8.59 7.66 15.35
C ASP A 85 -7.86 7.32 14.03
N VAL A 86 -8.42 6.36 13.29
CA VAL A 86 -7.86 5.85 12.04
C VAL A 86 -8.92 5.91 10.94
N ILE A 87 -8.54 6.50 9.81
CA ILE A 87 -9.37 6.58 8.61
C ILE A 87 -8.66 5.81 7.49
N MET A 88 -9.37 4.89 6.84
CA MET A 88 -8.88 4.27 5.61
C MET A 88 -9.74 4.65 4.42
N VAL A 89 -9.08 5.11 3.36
CA VAL A 89 -9.70 5.44 2.08
C VAL A 89 -9.21 4.41 1.07
N GLY A 90 -10.12 3.64 0.49
CA GLY A 90 -9.75 2.55 -0.42
C GLY A 90 -8.81 3.02 -1.52
N GLU A 91 -9.05 4.23 -2.03
CA GLU A 91 -8.17 4.90 -2.99
C GLU A 91 -8.45 6.40 -3.07
N ILE A 92 -7.42 7.17 -3.46
CA ILE A 92 -7.53 8.59 -3.81
C ILE A 92 -7.49 8.72 -5.33
N ARG A 93 -8.63 9.09 -5.92
CA ARG A 93 -8.80 9.26 -7.38
C ARG A 93 -8.90 10.72 -7.82
N ASP A 94 -9.40 11.58 -6.96
CA ASP A 94 -9.74 12.97 -7.26
C ASP A 94 -9.19 13.95 -6.21
N LEU A 95 -9.12 15.23 -6.59
CA LEU A 95 -8.58 16.31 -5.76
C LEU A 95 -9.39 16.46 -4.46
N GLU A 96 -10.72 16.39 -4.54
CA GLU A 96 -11.59 16.58 -3.38
C GLU A 96 -11.30 15.56 -2.28
N THR A 97 -11.20 14.27 -2.63
CA THR A 97 -10.86 13.20 -1.70
C THR A 97 -9.44 13.39 -1.16
N ALA A 98 -8.48 13.77 -2.01
CA ALA A 98 -7.11 14.02 -1.61
C ALA A 98 -7.00 15.17 -0.59
N GLU A 99 -7.70 16.30 -0.81
CA GLU A 99 -7.70 17.45 0.09
C GLU A 99 -8.25 17.10 1.47
N ILE A 100 -9.38 16.37 1.52
CA ILE A 100 -9.99 15.97 2.78
C ILE A 100 -9.09 14.98 3.52
N ALA A 101 -8.50 14.01 2.82
CA ALA A 101 -7.59 13.03 3.42
C ALA A 101 -6.33 13.71 4.00
N VAL A 102 -5.73 14.64 3.26
CA VAL A 102 -4.55 15.39 3.70
C VAL A 102 -4.88 16.25 4.92
N LYS A 103 -6.02 16.95 4.89
CA LYS A 103 -6.48 17.74 6.02
C LYS A 103 -6.76 16.87 7.26
N ALA A 104 -7.38 15.71 7.09
CA ALA A 104 -7.62 14.76 8.18
C ALA A 104 -6.29 14.34 8.84
N ALA A 105 -5.28 14.01 8.05
CA ALA A 105 -3.95 13.67 8.57
C ALA A 105 -3.29 14.83 9.33
N GLN A 106 -3.45 16.08 8.85
CA GLN A 106 -2.94 17.28 9.52
C GLN A 106 -3.68 17.60 10.82
N THR A 107 -4.96 17.23 10.93
CA THR A 107 -5.79 17.49 12.12
C THR A 107 -5.75 16.35 13.14
N GLY A 108 -4.71 15.51 13.12
CA GLY A 108 -4.46 14.54 14.18
C GLY A 108 -5.01 13.13 13.95
N HIS A 109 -5.35 12.77 12.71
CA HIS A 109 -5.83 11.41 12.38
C HIS A 109 -4.75 10.57 11.68
N MET A 110 -4.75 9.27 11.88
CA MET A 110 -3.98 8.35 11.04
C MET A 110 -4.80 8.03 9.78
N VAL A 111 -4.27 8.37 8.60
CA VAL A 111 -4.93 8.16 7.32
C VAL A 111 -4.18 7.13 6.49
N LEU A 112 -4.86 6.07 6.11
CA LEU A 112 -4.35 5.02 5.23
C LEU A 112 -5.04 5.12 3.87
N SER A 113 -4.30 5.10 2.77
CA SER A 113 -4.93 5.13 1.45
C SER A 113 -4.09 4.47 0.36
N THR A 114 -4.71 4.20 -0.79
CA THR A 114 -3.99 3.81 -2.00
C THR A 114 -3.98 4.87 -3.10
N LEU A 115 -2.93 4.83 -3.92
CA LEU A 115 -2.85 5.52 -5.21
C LEU A 115 -2.30 4.58 -6.29
N HIS A 116 -2.63 4.86 -7.54
CA HIS A 116 -2.10 4.13 -8.70
C HIS A 116 -0.91 4.87 -9.31
N THR A 117 0.27 4.70 -8.69
CA THR A 117 1.56 5.19 -9.20
C THR A 117 2.55 4.02 -9.35
N ASN A 118 3.59 4.23 -10.16
CA ASN A 118 4.57 3.17 -10.47
C ASN A 118 5.69 3.05 -9.44
N ASP A 119 5.96 4.12 -8.71
CA ASP A 119 6.99 4.20 -7.67
C ASP A 119 6.60 5.22 -6.58
N ALA A 120 7.36 5.23 -5.48
CA ALA A 120 7.07 6.07 -4.33
C ALA A 120 7.25 7.58 -4.65
N PRO A 121 8.36 8.04 -5.28
CA PRO A 121 8.53 9.45 -5.64
C PRO A 121 7.41 10.02 -6.54
N GLN A 122 6.96 9.27 -7.56
CA GLN A 122 5.88 9.68 -8.46
C GLN A 122 4.56 9.91 -7.72
N THR A 123 4.38 9.32 -6.55
CA THR A 123 3.19 9.55 -5.71
C THR A 123 3.13 11.00 -5.22
N ILE A 124 4.27 11.58 -4.87
CA ILE A 124 4.36 12.99 -4.48
C ILE A 124 4.02 13.89 -5.67
N SER A 125 4.61 13.62 -6.83
CA SER A 125 4.29 14.32 -8.08
C SER A 125 2.82 14.18 -8.46
N ARG A 126 2.23 13.00 -8.25
CA ARG A 126 0.81 12.75 -8.54
C ARG A 126 -0.10 13.62 -7.66
N LEU A 127 0.18 13.72 -6.36
CA LEU A 127 -0.58 14.58 -5.45
C LEU A 127 -0.46 16.06 -5.85
N MET A 128 0.75 16.53 -6.21
CA MET A 128 0.94 17.90 -6.72
C MET A 128 0.16 18.14 -8.01
N ASN A 129 0.20 17.20 -8.96
CA ASN A 129 -0.52 17.30 -10.22
C ASN A 129 -2.05 17.27 -10.04
N MET A 130 -2.55 16.65 -8.97
CA MET A 130 -3.97 16.71 -8.62
C MET A 130 -4.37 18.08 -8.10
N GLY A 131 -3.43 18.88 -7.58
CA GLY A 131 -3.66 20.22 -7.03
C GLY A 131 -3.30 20.35 -5.55
N ILE A 132 -2.75 19.31 -4.91
CA ILE A 132 -2.34 19.41 -3.50
C ILE A 132 -1.07 20.24 -3.38
N ALA A 133 -1.13 21.32 -2.60
CA ALA A 133 0.03 22.18 -2.35
C ALA A 133 1.19 21.39 -1.72
N PRO A 134 2.45 21.60 -2.15
CA PRO A 134 3.61 20.85 -1.65
C PRO A 134 3.74 20.84 -0.13
N PHE A 135 3.49 21.98 0.52
CA PHE A 135 3.53 22.09 1.99
C PHE A 135 2.52 21.17 2.69
N ASN A 136 1.35 20.95 2.09
CA ASN A 136 0.35 20.06 2.66
C ASN A 136 0.77 18.60 2.54
N ILE A 137 1.49 18.23 1.47
CA ILE A 137 2.05 16.88 1.31
C ILE A 137 3.14 16.63 2.34
N THR A 138 4.11 17.55 2.47
CA THR A 138 5.25 17.38 3.38
C THR A 138 4.86 17.34 4.86
N SER A 139 3.79 18.05 5.24
CA SER A 139 3.29 18.07 6.62
C SER A 139 2.36 16.91 6.97
N SER A 140 1.84 16.16 5.99
CA SER A 140 0.87 15.09 6.21
C SER A 140 1.40 13.69 5.89
N VAL A 141 2.11 13.52 4.76
CA VAL A 141 2.55 12.21 4.28
C VAL A 141 3.76 11.73 5.07
N THR A 142 3.56 10.65 5.83
CA THR A 142 4.57 10.03 6.69
C THR A 142 5.34 8.94 5.98
N LEU A 143 4.67 8.15 5.13
CA LEU A 143 5.29 7.05 4.40
C LEU A 143 4.58 6.82 3.07
N VAL A 144 5.36 6.57 2.02
CA VAL A 144 4.86 6.07 0.73
C VAL A 144 5.51 4.72 0.46
N ILE A 145 4.69 3.71 0.22
CA ILE A 145 5.11 2.36 -0.15
C ILE A 145 4.74 2.15 -1.60
N ALA A 146 5.68 1.75 -2.44
CA ALA A 146 5.40 1.27 -3.79
C ALA A 146 5.62 -0.24 -3.87
N GLN A 147 4.56 -0.97 -4.21
CA GLN A 147 4.54 -2.43 -4.13
C GLN A 147 4.24 -3.07 -5.48
N ARG A 148 4.88 -4.22 -5.73
CA ARG A 148 4.58 -5.17 -6.81
C ARG A 148 4.58 -6.59 -6.24
N LEU A 149 3.92 -7.52 -6.92
CA LEU A 149 4.01 -8.94 -6.57
C LEU A 149 4.75 -9.70 -7.68
N ALA A 150 5.77 -10.45 -7.29
CA ALA A 150 6.44 -11.43 -8.14
C ALA A 150 5.93 -12.84 -7.84
N ARG A 151 6.04 -13.74 -8.83
CA ARG A 151 5.76 -15.17 -8.64
C ARG A 151 6.89 -15.80 -7.81
N ARG A 152 6.55 -16.64 -6.84
CA ARG A 152 7.55 -17.35 -6.03
C ARG A 152 7.89 -18.69 -6.68
N LEU A 153 9.18 -19.00 -6.79
CA LEU A 153 9.65 -20.30 -7.26
C LEU A 153 9.15 -21.42 -6.33
N HIS A 154 8.71 -22.53 -6.94
CA HIS A 154 8.36 -23.76 -6.23
C HIS A 154 9.62 -24.55 -5.83
N ASP A 155 9.49 -25.54 -4.95
CA ASP A 155 10.59 -26.38 -4.47
C ASP A 155 11.27 -27.21 -5.59
N CYS A 156 10.62 -27.36 -6.74
CA CYS A 156 11.19 -27.99 -7.93
C CYS A 156 12.17 -27.07 -8.70
N LYS A 157 12.52 -25.91 -8.14
CA LYS A 157 13.47 -24.96 -8.73
C LYS A 157 14.82 -25.62 -9.00
N LYS A 158 15.50 -25.15 -10.05
CA LYS A 158 16.83 -25.67 -10.45
C LYS A 158 17.85 -24.55 -10.35
N PRO A 159 19.10 -24.82 -9.93
CA PRO A 159 20.15 -23.82 -9.98
C PRO A 159 20.35 -23.32 -11.42
N ILE A 160 20.55 -22.01 -11.59
CA ILE A 160 20.88 -21.39 -12.88
C ILE A 160 22.11 -20.50 -12.69
N THR A 161 22.99 -20.50 -13.68
CA THR A 161 24.11 -19.56 -13.76
C THR A 161 23.79 -18.52 -14.83
N LEU A 162 23.68 -17.26 -14.43
CA LEU A 162 23.55 -16.13 -15.36
C LEU A 162 24.94 -15.54 -15.66
N PRO A 163 25.15 -14.96 -16.86
CA PRO A 163 26.35 -14.22 -17.17
C PRO A 163 26.59 -13.06 -16.20
N GLU A 164 27.81 -12.89 -15.69
CA GLU A 164 28.16 -11.84 -14.72
C GLU A 164 27.83 -10.43 -15.23
N ASN A 165 28.05 -10.19 -16.53
CA ASN A 165 27.72 -8.92 -17.17
C ASN A 165 26.22 -8.60 -17.15
N ALA A 166 25.34 -9.62 -17.17
CA ALA A 166 23.90 -9.42 -17.05
C ALA A 166 23.53 -9.01 -15.61
N LEU A 167 24.17 -9.59 -14.59
CA LEU A 167 23.94 -9.22 -13.19
C LEU A 167 24.46 -7.81 -12.90
N ILE A 168 25.64 -7.45 -13.43
CA ILE A 168 26.19 -6.09 -13.29
C ILE A 168 25.28 -5.06 -13.96
N ALA A 169 24.71 -5.38 -15.13
CA ALA A 169 23.75 -4.49 -15.81
C ALA A 169 22.48 -4.24 -14.98
N GLU A 170 22.08 -5.19 -14.14
CA GLU A 170 20.95 -5.08 -13.21
C GLU A 170 21.33 -4.43 -11.86
N GLY A 171 22.58 -3.99 -11.71
CA GLY A 171 23.03 -3.18 -10.57
C GLY A 171 23.78 -3.94 -9.46
N TRP A 172 24.10 -5.22 -9.66
CA TRP A 172 24.94 -5.98 -8.72
C TRP A 172 26.42 -5.63 -8.90
N THR A 173 27.19 -5.65 -7.80
CA THR A 173 28.64 -5.57 -7.88
C THR A 173 29.24 -6.89 -8.40
N ALA A 174 30.47 -6.84 -8.92
CA ALA A 174 31.16 -8.04 -9.41
C ALA A 174 31.44 -9.07 -8.30
N GLU A 175 31.55 -8.63 -7.04
CA GLU A 175 31.74 -9.49 -5.87
C GLU A 175 30.42 -10.19 -5.52
N GLU A 176 29.32 -9.45 -5.41
CA GLU A 176 27.99 -10.01 -5.16
C GLU A 176 27.57 -10.98 -6.27
N ALA A 177 27.85 -10.65 -7.53
CA ALA A 177 27.50 -11.48 -8.68
C ALA A 177 28.10 -12.89 -8.61
N LYS A 178 29.26 -13.05 -7.97
CA LYS A 178 29.93 -14.36 -7.80
C LYS A 178 29.36 -15.18 -6.65
N GLU A 179 28.75 -14.53 -5.66
CA GLU A 179 28.17 -15.20 -4.48
C GLU A 179 26.67 -15.50 -4.64
N LEU A 180 26.02 -14.96 -5.68
CA LEU A 180 24.60 -15.16 -5.94
C LEU A 180 24.28 -16.60 -6.33
N HIS A 181 23.44 -17.23 -5.51
CA HIS A 181 22.86 -18.54 -5.79
C HIS A 181 21.48 -18.38 -6.41
N LEU A 182 21.44 -18.35 -7.74
CA LEU A 182 20.21 -18.14 -8.50
C LEU A 182 19.54 -19.47 -8.85
N PHE A 183 18.21 -19.39 -8.98
CA PHE A 183 17.38 -20.52 -9.33
C PHE A 183 16.39 -20.13 -10.43
N GLU A 184 16.03 -21.09 -11.26
CA GLU A 184 15.00 -20.97 -12.28
C GLU A 184 13.85 -21.97 -12.08
N ALA A 185 12.77 -21.77 -12.84
CA ALA A 185 11.58 -22.60 -12.80
C ALA A 185 11.84 -24.00 -13.39
N GLY A 186 11.81 -25.04 -12.55
CA GLY A 186 12.07 -26.41 -13.01
C GLY A 186 10.85 -27.16 -13.58
N GLY A 187 9.63 -26.82 -13.14
CA GLY A 187 8.37 -27.46 -13.53
C GLY A 187 8.13 -28.85 -12.92
N CYS A 188 6.96 -29.06 -12.31
CA CYS A 188 6.50 -30.36 -11.80
C CYS A 188 4.97 -30.40 -11.64
N GLY A 189 4.39 -31.56 -11.37
CA GLY A 189 2.93 -31.74 -11.24
C GLY A 189 2.26 -31.00 -10.07
N SER A 190 3.03 -30.48 -9.10
CA SER A 190 2.50 -29.78 -7.91
C SER A 190 2.65 -28.25 -7.96
N CYS A 191 3.05 -27.70 -9.10
CA CYS A 191 3.29 -26.27 -9.31
C CYS A 191 2.63 -25.76 -10.59
N ASN A 192 2.56 -24.44 -10.76
CA ASN A 192 2.15 -23.81 -12.00
C ASN A 192 3.39 -23.31 -12.74
N GLU A 193 3.88 -24.09 -13.71
CA GLU A 193 5.07 -23.77 -14.52
C GLU A 193 6.32 -23.44 -13.68
N GLY A 194 6.52 -24.16 -12.58
CA GLY A 194 7.65 -23.96 -11.66
C GLY A 194 7.44 -22.89 -10.60
N TYR A 195 6.24 -22.28 -10.51
CA TYR A 195 5.90 -21.28 -9.51
C TYR A 195 4.76 -21.75 -8.59
N LYS A 196 4.78 -21.30 -7.33
CA LYS A 196 3.69 -21.51 -6.36
C LYS A 196 3.65 -20.35 -5.36
N GLY A 197 2.55 -19.61 -5.36
CA GLY A 197 2.39 -18.41 -4.53
C GLY A 197 3.08 -17.17 -5.11
N ARG A 198 3.07 -16.09 -4.33
CA ARG A 198 3.62 -14.78 -4.69
C ARG A 198 4.45 -14.21 -3.53
N VAL A 199 5.34 -13.28 -3.85
CA VAL A 199 6.14 -12.50 -2.89
C VAL A 199 6.07 -11.03 -3.31
N GLY A 200 6.11 -10.13 -2.34
CA GLY A 200 6.07 -8.67 -2.54
C GLY A 200 7.09 -7.99 -1.64
#